data_AF-A0A1P8XL57-F1
#
_entry.id   AF-A0A1P8XL57-F1
#
_cell.length_a   1.000
_cell.length_b   1.000
_cell.length_c   1.000
_cell.angle_alpha   90.00
_cell.angle_beta   90.00
_cell.angle_gamma   90.00
#
_symmetry.space_group_name_H-M   'P 1'
#
loop_
_entity.id
_entity.type
_entity.pdbx_description
1 polymer ?
#
loop_
_entity_poly.entity_id
_entity_poly.type
_entity_poly.pdbx_seq_one_letter_code
_entity_poly.pdbx_strand_id
1 'polypeptide(L)'
;MTPVDMAVGQRVKLDAERQWWTVRGRVDDVAVLTRQAPFRRRGAWEYTVLDWRAGVRGPVNTIGQGWDVDTDEQCQELAELVRDGKWAVSSRNWLPIDVTDVK
;
A
#
# COMPACT_ATOMS: atom_id res chain seq x y z
N MET A 1 -14.79 -3.71 -5.68
CA MET A 1 -14.84 -2.23 -5.57
C MET A 1 -14.14 -1.66 -6.80
N THR A 2 -14.54 -0.51 -7.35
CA THR A 2 -13.83 0.05 -8.51
C THR A 2 -12.52 0.72 -8.07
N PRO A 3 -11.36 0.43 -8.71
CA PRO A 3 -10.11 1.11 -8.42
C PRO A 3 -10.22 2.62 -8.60
N VAL A 4 -9.65 3.37 -7.66
CA VAL A 4 -9.46 4.82 -7.82
C VAL A 4 -8.26 5.03 -8.74
N ASP A 5 -8.39 5.92 -9.72
CA ASP A 5 -7.30 6.24 -10.63
C ASP A 5 -6.16 6.93 -9.88
N MET A 6 -4.95 6.37 -10.01
CA MET A 6 -3.74 6.87 -9.37
C MET A 6 -2.49 6.30 -10.05
N ALA A 7 -1.43 7.10 -10.09
CA ALA A 7 -0.15 6.76 -10.68
C ALA A 7 0.98 6.81 -9.63
N VAL A 8 2.07 6.08 -9.90
CA VAL A 8 3.30 6.15 -9.09
C VAL A 8 3.80 7.59 -9.02
N GLY A 9 4.20 8.02 -7.82
CA GLY A 9 4.62 9.38 -7.51
C GLY A 9 3.51 10.30 -7.01
N GLN A 10 2.23 9.97 -7.25
CA GLN A 10 1.12 10.72 -6.68
C GLN A 10 0.97 10.47 -5.18
N ARG A 11 0.24 11.37 -4.53
CA ARG A 11 -0.08 11.29 -3.11
C ARG A 11 -1.53 10.90 -2.91
N VAL A 12 -1.77 10.03 -1.93
CA VAL A 12 -3.09 9.52 -1.57
C VAL A 12 -3.41 9.88 -0.13
N LYS A 13 -4.65 10.33 0.09
CA LYS A 13 -5.21 10.57 1.41
C LYS A 13 -6.19 9.45 1.76
N LEU A 14 -5.98 8.85 2.93
CA LEU A 14 -6.86 7.83 3.51
C LEU A 14 -7.64 8.46 4.66
N ASP A 15 -8.94 8.19 4.75
CA ASP A 15 -9.85 8.83 5.72
C ASP A 15 -9.41 8.63 7.17
N ALA A 16 -9.05 7.39 7.52
CA ALA A 16 -8.63 7.04 8.88
C ALA A 16 -7.25 7.63 9.27
N GLU A 17 -6.56 8.34 8.37
CA GLU A 17 -5.17 8.72 8.57
C GLU A 17 -4.91 10.21 8.34
N ARG A 18 -4.19 10.85 9.27
CA ARG A 18 -3.86 12.28 9.18
C ARG A 18 -2.82 12.61 8.13
N GLN A 19 -1.93 11.66 7.80
CA GLN A 19 -0.83 11.88 6.88
C GLN A 19 -1.16 11.41 5.46
N TRP A 20 -0.51 12.04 4.48
CA TRP A 20 -0.58 11.62 3.09
C TRP A 20 0.41 10.50 2.83
N TRP A 21 -0.02 9.53 2.03
CA TRP A 21 0.80 8.46 1.49
C TRP A 21 1.32 8.82 0.11
N THR A 22 2.37 8.14 -0.34
CA THR A 22 2.89 8.21 -1.71
C THR A 22 2.66 6.87 -2.41
N VAL A 23 2.12 6.89 -3.63
CA VAL A 23 2.02 5.69 -4.48
C VAL A 23 3.41 5.34 -4.97
N ARG A 24 3.92 4.14 -4.64
CA ARG A 24 5.24 3.67 -5.07
C ARG A 24 5.21 2.39 -5.90
N GLY A 25 4.09 1.68 -5.92
CA GLY A 25 3.85 0.55 -6.83
C GLY A 25 2.40 0.52 -7.25
N ARG A 26 2.12 0.11 -8.49
CA ARG A 26 0.76 0.10 -9.05
C ARG A 26 0.65 -0.92 -10.19
N VAL A 27 -0.34 -1.80 -10.10
CA VAL A 27 -0.71 -2.72 -11.19
C VAL A 27 -2.20 -3.07 -11.10
N ASP A 28 -2.94 -2.95 -12.21
CA ASP A 28 -4.37 -3.29 -12.34
C ASP A 28 -5.31 -2.75 -11.24
N ASP A 29 -5.56 -3.52 -10.19
CA ASP A 29 -6.43 -3.22 -9.07
C ASP A 29 -5.71 -3.37 -7.72
N VAL A 30 -4.39 -3.22 -7.75
CA VAL A 30 -3.50 -3.20 -6.59
C VAL A 30 -2.62 -1.95 -6.64
N ALA A 31 -2.42 -1.33 -5.48
CA ALA A 31 -1.46 -0.25 -5.28
C ALA A 31 -0.68 -0.44 -3.98
N VAL A 32 0.60 -0.08 -3.99
CA VAL A 32 1.46 -0.03 -2.80
C VAL A 32 1.74 1.41 -2.47
N LEU A 33 1.35 1.79 -1.26
CA LEU A 33 1.52 3.11 -0.72
C LEU A 33 2.61 3.08 0.33
N THR A 34 3.49 4.08 0.37
CA THR A 34 4.45 4.23 1.46
C THR A 34 4.43 5.62 2.07
N ARG A 35 4.97 5.72 3.28
CA ARG A 35 5.29 6.98 3.95
C ARG A 35 6.41 6.79 4.95
N GLN A 36 7.02 7.89 5.37
CA GLN A 36 7.97 7.87 6.48
C GLN A 36 7.24 7.44 7.76
N ALA A 37 7.77 6.42 8.42
CA ALA A 37 7.25 5.93 9.69
C ALA A 37 7.29 7.08 10.73
N PRO A 38 6.18 7.37 11.42
CA PRO A 38 6.10 8.46 12.38
C PRO A 38 7.07 8.22 13.53
N PHE A 39 7.73 9.30 13.98
CA PHE A 39 8.70 9.27 15.09
C PHE A 39 9.93 8.36 14.87
N ARG A 40 10.17 7.87 13.65
CA ARG A 40 11.37 7.09 13.29
C ARG A 40 12.38 7.95 12.52
N ARG A 41 13.63 7.48 12.48
CA ARG A 41 14.68 8.09 11.66
C ARG A 41 14.27 8.14 10.19
N ARG A 42 14.72 9.18 9.48
CA ARG A 42 14.50 9.30 8.03
C ARG A 42 14.97 8.03 7.32
N GLY A 43 14.15 7.53 6.39
CA GLY A 43 14.40 6.30 5.65
C GLY A 43 13.83 5.04 6.30
N ALA A 44 13.17 5.14 7.46
CA ALA A 44 12.31 4.07 7.96
C ALA A 44 10.91 4.23 7.35
N TRP A 45 10.54 3.34 6.43
CA TRP A 45 9.28 3.42 5.70
C TRP A 45 8.22 2.50 6.32
N GLU A 46 6.97 2.97 6.33
CA GLU A 46 5.78 2.15 6.48
C GLU A 46 5.12 2.00 5.10
N TYR A 47 4.43 0.88 4.88
CA TYR A 47 3.63 0.68 3.69
C TYR A 47 2.22 0.18 4.02
N THR A 48 1.32 0.38 3.06
CA THR A 48 0.03 -0.31 3.01
C THR A 48 -0.26 -0.69 1.57
N VAL A 49 -0.78 -1.90 1.37
CA VAL A 49 -1.25 -2.36 0.06
C VAL A 49 -2.74 -2.10 -0.01
N LEU A 50 -3.21 -1.47 -1.08
CA LEU A 50 -4.62 -1.37 -1.45
C LEU A 50 -4.93 -2.52 -2.41
N ASP A 51 -5.87 -3.40 -2.04
CA ASP A 51 -6.36 -4.49 -2.90
C ASP A 51 -7.87 -4.30 -3.13
N TRP A 52 -8.22 -3.79 -4.31
CA TRP A 52 -9.62 -3.49 -4.65
C TRP A 52 -10.45 -4.73 -4.97
N ARG A 53 -9.82 -5.88 -5.29
CA ARG A 53 -10.53 -7.17 -5.45
C ARG A 53 -11.10 -7.61 -4.11
N ALA A 54 -10.26 -7.53 -3.08
CA ALA A 54 -10.65 -7.86 -1.71
C ALA A 54 -11.40 -6.70 -1.01
N GLY A 55 -11.27 -5.46 -1.49
CA GLY A 55 -11.88 -4.27 -0.88
C GLY A 55 -11.19 -3.85 0.41
N VAL A 56 -9.93 -4.25 0.61
CA VAL A 56 -9.20 -4.07 1.85
C VAL A 56 -7.84 -3.42 1.61
N ARG A 57 -7.30 -2.82 2.67
CA ARG A 57 -5.93 -2.33 2.72
C ARG A 57 -5.20 -2.79 3.97
N GLY A 58 -3.88 -2.86 3.89
CA GLY A 58 -3.04 -3.23 5.03
C GLY A 58 -1.68 -3.75 4.61
N PRO A 59 -0.85 -4.16 5.58
CA PRO A 59 0.38 -4.90 5.29
C PRO A 59 0.04 -6.28 4.71
N VAL A 60 0.95 -6.89 3.96
CA VAL A 60 0.77 -8.28 3.49
C VAL A 60 1.02 -9.29 4.59
N ASN A 61 0.44 -10.48 4.45
CA ASN A 61 0.68 -11.62 5.34
C ASN A 61 2.07 -12.21 5.11
N THR A 62 3.06 -11.78 5.90
CA THR A 62 4.40 -12.39 5.96
C THR A 62 4.54 -13.29 7.19
N ILE A 63 5.18 -14.45 7.04
CA ILE A 63 5.82 -15.15 8.17
C ILE A 63 7.15 -14.40 8.42
N GLY A 64 7.16 -13.37 9.26
CA GLY A 64 8.36 -12.55 9.52
C GLY A 64 8.11 -11.04 9.67
N GLN A 65 9.11 -10.22 9.31
CA GLN A 65 9.16 -8.76 9.57
C GLN A 65 8.44 -7.86 8.54
N GLY A 66 7.69 -8.41 7.58
CA GLY A 66 7.07 -7.59 6.52
C GLY A 66 7.80 -7.73 5.17
N TRP A 67 7.48 -6.82 4.25
CA TRP A 67 8.09 -6.70 2.92
C TRP A 67 8.92 -5.42 2.88
N ASP A 68 10.09 -5.47 2.25
CA ASP A 68 10.96 -4.31 2.13
C ASP A 68 10.41 -3.33 1.08
N VAL A 69 10.34 -2.04 1.42
CA VAL A 69 9.73 -0.98 0.59
C VAL A 69 10.65 0.22 0.44
N ASP A 70 11.96 -0.03 0.47
CA ASP A 70 12.98 0.99 0.36
C ASP A 70 13.02 1.57 -1.06
N THR A 71 12.81 0.74 -2.09
CA THR A 71 12.84 1.15 -3.50
C THR A 71 11.47 1.07 -4.18
N ASP A 72 11.33 1.77 -5.32
CA ASP A 72 10.09 1.73 -6.12
C ASP A 72 9.92 0.35 -6.78
N GLU A 73 11.02 -0.29 -7.18
CA GLU A 73 11.01 -1.64 -7.75
C GLU A 73 10.47 -2.67 -6.76
N GLN A 74 10.86 -2.59 -5.48
CA GLN A 74 10.33 -3.47 -4.44
C GLN A 74 8.82 -3.23 -4.21
N CYS A 75 8.37 -1.98 -4.29
CA CYS A 75 6.95 -1.65 -4.17
C CYS A 75 6.15 -2.17 -5.37
N GLN A 76 6.72 -2.07 -6.57
CA GLN A 76 6.11 -2.59 -7.79
C GLN A 76 6.03 -4.11 -7.78
N GLU A 77 7.11 -4.80 -7.38
CA GLU A 77 7.13 -6.26 -7.21
C GLU A 77 6.05 -6.71 -6.22
N LEU A 78 5.90 -6.04 -5.08
CA LEU A 78 4.85 -6.35 -4.11
C LEU A 78 3.46 -6.21 -4.72
N ALA A 79 3.22 -5.15 -5.51
CA ALA A 79 1.93 -4.94 -6.17
C ALA A 79 1.60 -6.11 -7.13
N GLU A 80 2.58 -6.56 -7.91
CA GLU A 80 2.45 -7.69 -8.84
C GLU A 80 2.20 -9.01 -8.12
N LEU A 81 2.95 -9.27 -7.04
CA LEU A 81 2.79 -10.46 -6.21
C LEU A 81 1.40 -10.57 -5.56
N VAL A 82 0.84 -9.45 -5.10
CA VAL A 82 -0.52 -9.41 -4.56
C VAL A 82 -1.55 -9.58 -5.68
N ARG A 83 -1.35 -8.91 -6.82
CA ARG A 83 -2.22 -9.03 -7.99
C ARG A 83 -2.29 -10.46 -8.53
N ASP A 84 -1.18 -11.18 -8.51
CA ASP A 84 -1.09 -12.58 -8.93
C ASP A 84 -1.59 -13.56 -7.85
N GLY A 85 -2.01 -13.07 -6.68
CA GLY A 85 -2.52 -13.89 -5.57
C GLY A 85 -1.45 -14.72 -4.84
N LYS A 86 -0.16 -14.47 -5.11
CA LYS A 86 0.96 -15.10 -4.38
C LYS A 86 1.06 -14.54 -2.97
N TRP A 87 0.64 -13.29 -2.79
CA TRP A 87 0.57 -12.59 -1.52
C TRP A 87 -0.84 -12.00 -1.34
N ALA A 88 -1.23 -11.77 -0.10
CA ALA A 88 -2.51 -11.15 0.23
C ALA A 88 -2.37 -10.22 1.43
N VAL A 89 -3.23 -9.20 1.49
CA VAL A 89 -3.35 -8.32 2.64
C VAL A 89 -3.68 -9.13 3.90
N SER A 90 -3.07 -8.77 5.02
CA SER A 90 -3.20 -9.52 6.26
C SER A 90 -4.61 -9.47 6.85
N SER A 91 -5.24 -10.64 6.98
CA SER A 91 -6.54 -10.79 7.64
C SER A 91 -6.58 -10.36 9.12
N ARG A 92 -5.41 -10.16 9.74
CA ARG A 92 -5.30 -9.70 11.15
C ARG A 92 -5.21 -8.17 11.29
N ASN A 93 -4.72 -7.47 10.26
CA ASN A 93 -4.35 -6.06 10.34
C ASN A 93 -4.90 -5.25 9.16
N TRP A 94 -6.01 -5.71 8.54
CA TRP A 94 -6.62 -5.02 7.42
C TRP A 94 -7.66 -4.00 7.86
N LEU A 95 -7.87 -3.00 7.00
CA LEU A 95 -8.92 -2.00 7.08
C LEU A 95 -9.66 -1.94 5.72
N PRO A 96 -10.91 -1.50 5.66
CA PRO A 96 -11.56 -1.18 4.39
C PRO A 96 -10.77 -0.10 3.63
N ILE A 97 -10.82 -0.13 2.29
CA ILE A 97 -10.27 0.95 1.47
C ILE A 97 -11.10 2.23 1.68
N ASP A 98 -10.44 3.31 2.07
CA ASP A 98 -11.02 4.60 2.48
C ASP A 98 -10.29 5.79 1.82
N VAL A 99 -9.99 5.67 0.52
CA VAL A 99 -9.36 6.76 -0.26
C VAL A 99 -10.30 7.95 -0.37
N THR A 100 -9.83 9.13 0.05
CA THR A 100 -10.60 10.38 0.03
C THR A 100 -10.07 11.42 -0.96
N ASP A 101 -8.78 11.40 -1.27
CA ASP A 101 -8.16 12.36 -2.19
C ASP A 101 -6.90 11.76 -2.85
N VAL A 102 -6.63 12.18 -4.10
CA VAL A 102 -5.46 11.79 -4.90
C VAL A 102 -4.94 13.03 -5.61
N LYS A 103 -3.64 13.34 -5.49
CA LYS A 103 -3.00 14.46 -6.19
C LYS A 103 -1.58 14.17 -6.61
#